data_AF-G9NNG6-F1
#
_entry.id   AF-G9NNG6-F1
#
_cell.length_a   1.000
_cell.length_b   1.000
_cell.length_c   1.000
_cell.angle_alpha   90.00
_cell.angle_beta   90.00
_cell.angle_gamma   90.00
#
_symmetry.space_group_name_H-M   'P 1'
#
loop_
_entity.id
_entity.type
_entity.pdbx_description
1 polymer ?
#
loop_
_entity_poly.entity_id
_entity_poly.type
_entity_poly.pdbx_seq_one_letter_code
_entity_poly.pdbx_strand_id
1 'polypeptide(L)'
;MESQLSSLSRGPNPLQGIPTFPSFHEHRKHIVLHMAAVFRNWARHGYTEGISGHVSVRDPEFPGLIWMNPIGKHFALMNGSDMLCLRISDGEIVGGNRSRPVNNPGFYIHSEVHKARHNIHAICHAHTIAGRAWCAFGKPLEMITQDICDLYGVLAVDTEYAGIVTAEQEGRQIAKALGPKGKAALLINHGIITVGQTVDEASFLLGLVERSCEIQLKVEAACAGNPNLKKSIIPHELAMNNYKMAGEKHWLYEEAQPDIQLEIELAGEVISRGLDDVKIDTP
;
A
#
# COMPACT_ATOMS: atom_id res chain seq x y z
N MET A 1 -15.39 7.79 -13.91
CA MET A 1 -15.24 9.25 -13.81
C MET A 1 -14.03 9.61 -14.66
N GLU A 2 -14.10 10.67 -15.45
CA GLU A 2 -12.90 11.24 -16.07
C GLU A 2 -11.94 11.69 -14.96
N SER A 3 -10.64 11.49 -15.18
CA SER A 3 -9.59 11.85 -14.21
C SER A 3 -9.62 13.34 -13.93
N GLN A 4 -9.59 13.73 -12.64
CA GLN A 4 -9.59 15.13 -12.21
C GLN A 4 -8.19 15.72 -12.08
N LEU A 5 -7.15 15.03 -12.56
CA LEU A 5 -5.76 15.51 -12.52
C LEU A 5 -5.56 16.88 -13.20
N SER A 6 -6.37 17.22 -14.19
CA SER A 6 -6.35 18.54 -14.84
C SER A 6 -6.76 19.69 -13.92
N SER A 7 -7.46 19.40 -12.82
CA SER A 7 -7.81 20.39 -11.79
C SER A 7 -6.69 20.65 -10.78
N LEU A 8 -5.74 19.71 -10.64
CA LEU A 8 -4.62 19.79 -9.70
C LEU A 8 -3.49 20.70 -10.17
N SER A 9 -3.24 20.72 -11.47
CA SER A 9 -2.03 21.32 -12.03
C SER A 9 -2.37 22.32 -13.13
N ARG A 10 -1.60 23.41 -13.19
CA ARG A 10 -1.64 24.38 -14.28
C ARG A 10 -0.28 24.40 -14.94
N GLY A 11 -0.23 24.28 -16.27
CA GLY A 11 1.02 24.31 -17.01
C GLY A 11 0.91 23.56 -18.34
N PRO A 12 1.98 23.58 -19.15
CA PRO A 12 2.00 22.92 -20.47
C PRO A 12 2.04 21.39 -20.39
N ASN A 13 2.48 20.84 -19.25
CA ASN A 13 2.63 19.40 -19.04
C ASN A 13 1.71 18.97 -17.88
N PRO A 14 0.47 18.55 -18.16
CA PRO A 14 -0.43 18.07 -17.12
C PRO A 14 0.03 16.70 -16.60
N LEU A 15 -0.29 16.43 -15.33
CA LEU A 15 -0.16 15.11 -14.72
C LEU A 15 -0.96 14.08 -15.55
N GLN A 16 -0.37 12.92 -15.80
CA GLN A 16 -0.91 11.91 -16.71
C GLN A 16 -1.60 10.77 -15.96
N GLY A 17 -1.29 10.61 -14.67
CA GLY A 17 -1.76 9.51 -13.84
C GLY A 17 -1.03 8.21 -14.15
N ILE A 18 -1.71 7.10 -13.84
CA ILE A 18 -1.23 5.74 -14.11
C ILE A 18 -0.88 5.61 -15.62
N PRO A 19 0.38 5.29 -15.95
CA PRO A 19 0.83 5.18 -17.34
C PRO A 19 0.25 3.96 -18.06
N THR A 20 0.29 3.99 -19.39
CA THR A 20 0.04 2.83 -20.24
C THR A 20 1.36 2.25 -20.73
N PHE A 21 1.36 0.95 -21.05
CA PHE A 21 2.57 0.23 -21.40
C PHE A 21 2.45 -0.45 -22.78
N PRO A 22 3.51 -0.47 -23.59
CA PRO A 22 3.49 -1.07 -24.92
C PRO A 22 3.50 -2.61 -24.88
N SER A 23 3.84 -3.22 -23.73
CA SER A 23 3.86 -4.66 -23.54
C SER A 23 3.70 -5.03 -22.06
N PHE A 24 3.35 -6.28 -21.79
CA PHE A 24 3.36 -6.81 -20.43
C PHE A 24 4.75 -6.80 -19.79
N HIS A 25 5.81 -6.95 -20.59
CA HIS A 25 7.20 -6.88 -20.12
C HIS A 25 7.53 -5.49 -19.55
N GLU A 26 7.20 -4.43 -20.29
CA GLU A 26 7.46 -3.06 -19.83
C GLU A 26 6.57 -2.67 -18.64
N HIS A 27 5.31 -3.12 -18.62
CA HIS A 27 4.44 -2.97 -17.45
C HIS A 27 5.03 -3.67 -16.22
N ARG A 28 5.51 -4.92 -16.39
CA ARG A 28 6.14 -5.70 -15.34
C ARG A 28 7.36 -4.96 -14.76
N LYS A 29 8.28 -4.53 -15.62
CA LYS A 29 9.45 -3.74 -15.19
C LYS A 29 9.07 -2.53 -14.35
N HIS A 30 8.07 -1.78 -14.79
CA HIS A 30 7.57 -0.63 -14.05
C HIS A 30 7.08 -1.02 -12.65
N ILE A 31 6.22 -2.03 -12.53
CA ILE A 31 5.69 -2.42 -11.21
C ILE A 31 6.78 -2.94 -10.26
N VAL A 32 7.71 -3.79 -10.71
CA VAL A 32 8.78 -4.30 -9.81
C VAL A 32 9.80 -3.21 -9.45
N LEU A 33 10.08 -2.27 -10.35
CA LEU A 33 10.89 -1.09 -10.05
C LEU A 33 10.22 -0.22 -8.98
N HIS A 34 8.93 0.09 -9.17
CA HIS A 34 8.16 0.93 -8.25
C HIS A 34 7.97 0.23 -6.90
N MET A 35 7.81 -1.09 -6.86
CA MET A 35 7.84 -1.87 -5.61
C MET A 35 9.14 -1.65 -4.83
N ALA A 36 10.29 -1.70 -5.50
CA ALA A 36 11.58 -1.46 -4.85
C ALA A 36 11.68 -0.01 -4.32
N ALA A 37 11.19 0.97 -5.08
CA ALA A 37 11.15 2.37 -4.66
C ALA A 37 10.23 2.57 -3.44
N VAL A 38 9.07 1.92 -3.41
CA VAL A 38 8.16 1.92 -2.25
C VAL A 38 8.86 1.45 -0.98
N PHE A 39 9.60 0.34 -1.03
CA PHE A 39 10.35 -0.12 0.14
C PHE A 39 11.42 0.88 0.58
N ARG A 40 12.16 1.47 -0.36
CA ARG A 40 13.15 2.49 0.00
C ARG A 40 12.50 3.71 0.64
N ASN A 41 11.36 4.16 0.12
CA ASN A 41 10.58 5.24 0.68
C ASN A 41 10.11 4.91 2.11
N TRP A 42 9.62 3.69 2.34
CA TRP A 42 9.23 3.21 3.66
C TRP A 42 10.40 3.16 4.64
N ALA A 43 11.59 2.78 4.18
CA ALA A 43 12.79 2.83 5.00
C ALA A 43 13.16 4.26 5.40
N ARG A 44 13.05 5.22 4.47
CA ARG A 44 13.28 6.65 4.75
C ARG A 44 12.31 7.19 5.80
N HIS A 45 11.06 6.76 5.76
CA HIS A 45 10.01 7.17 6.68
C HIS A 45 9.98 6.35 7.99
N GLY A 46 10.89 5.39 8.17
CA GLY A 46 10.98 4.61 9.41
C GLY A 46 9.89 3.56 9.59
N TYR A 47 9.31 3.04 8.51
CA TYR A 47 8.24 2.02 8.55
C TYR A 47 8.77 0.59 8.74
N THR A 48 10.09 0.43 8.87
CA THR A 48 10.75 -0.85 9.10
C THR A 48 10.53 -1.34 10.54
N GLU A 49 10.16 -2.61 10.69
CA GLU A 49 10.07 -3.31 11.98
C GLU A 49 10.73 -4.69 11.82
N GLY A 50 12.04 -4.77 12.07
CA GLY A 50 12.81 -5.99 11.86
C GLY A 50 12.65 -6.56 10.44
N ILE A 51 12.02 -7.74 10.33
CA ILE A 51 11.74 -8.43 9.05
C ILE A 51 10.26 -8.38 8.64
N SER A 52 9.43 -7.67 9.40
CA SER A 52 8.00 -7.49 9.13
C SER A 52 7.75 -6.53 7.98
N GLY A 53 6.53 -6.58 7.44
CA GLY A 53 6.08 -5.74 6.35
C GLY A 53 6.28 -6.42 4.99
N HIS A 54 5.27 -6.25 4.13
CA HIS A 54 5.22 -6.92 2.84
C HIS A 54 4.38 -6.13 1.86
N VAL A 55 4.81 -6.21 0.60
CA VAL A 55 4.13 -5.63 -0.54
C VAL A 55 3.97 -6.72 -1.59
N SER A 56 2.76 -6.87 -2.13
CA SER A 56 2.52 -7.72 -3.30
C SER A 56 1.91 -6.93 -4.44
N VAL A 57 2.28 -7.30 -5.67
CA VAL A 57 1.68 -6.74 -6.90
C VAL A 57 1.35 -7.85 -7.88
N ARG A 58 0.11 -7.92 -8.36
CA ARG A 58 -0.35 -8.88 -9.36
C ARG A 58 0.41 -8.70 -10.67
N ASP A 59 0.84 -9.81 -11.27
CA ASP A 59 1.50 -9.79 -12.56
C ASP A 59 0.53 -9.31 -13.67
N PRO A 60 0.97 -8.43 -14.58
CA PRO A 60 0.08 -7.84 -15.57
C PRO A 60 -0.31 -8.81 -16.70
N GLU A 61 0.49 -9.86 -16.96
CA GLU A 61 0.23 -10.89 -17.98
C GLU A 61 -0.46 -12.11 -17.40
N PHE A 62 -0.06 -12.51 -16.18
CA PHE A 62 -0.53 -13.71 -15.51
C PHE A 62 -1.28 -13.36 -14.21
N PRO A 63 -2.61 -13.13 -14.26
CA PRO A 63 -3.38 -12.67 -13.09
C PRO A 63 -3.36 -13.63 -11.89
N GLY A 64 -2.97 -14.89 -12.07
CA GLY A 64 -2.78 -15.87 -11.01
C GLY A 64 -1.45 -15.74 -10.25
N LEU A 65 -0.59 -14.80 -10.63
CA LEU A 65 0.73 -14.59 -10.04
C LEU A 65 0.85 -13.22 -9.36
N ILE A 66 1.68 -13.15 -8.32
CA ILE A 66 2.04 -11.90 -7.62
C ILE A 66 3.56 -11.79 -7.48
N TRP A 67 4.07 -10.58 -7.62
CA TRP A 67 5.41 -10.17 -7.22
C TRP A 67 5.39 -9.82 -5.73
N MET A 68 6.36 -10.29 -4.95
CA MET A 68 6.47 -10.00 -3.52
C MET A 68 7.93 -9.87 -3.08
N ASN A 69 8.18 -9.08 -2.04
CA ASN A 69 9.52 -8.91 -1.48
C ASN A 69 10.05 -10.17 -0.77
N PRO A 70 11.38 -10.41 -0.79
CA PRO A 70 12.00 -11.44 0.03
C PRO A 70 11.98 -11.06 1.50
N ILE A 71 11.91 -12.07 2.38
CA ILE A 71 12.08 -11.86 3.81
C ILE A 71 13.56 -11.62 4.16
N GLY A 72 13.81 -10.76 5.15
CA GLY A 72 15.16 -10.54 5.71
C GLY A 72 16.09 -9.67 4.87
N LYS A 73 15.61 -9.02 3.81
CA LYS A 73 16.33 -7.94 3.13
C LYS A 73 15.82 -6.59 3.62
N HIS A 74 16.74 -5.73 4.07
CA HIS A 74 16.38 -4.40 4.55
C HIS A 74 15.72 -3.58 3.43
N PHE A 75 14.63 -2.88 3.74
CA PHE A 75 13.83 -2.13 2.76
C PHE A 75 14.63 -1.09 1.97
N ALA A 76 15.56 -0.37 2.62
CA ALA A 76 16.46 0.59 1.97
C ALA A 76 17.38 0.00 0.89
N LEU A 77 17.57 -1.33 0.87
CA LEU A 77 18.46 -2.01 -0.07
C LEU A 77 17.71 -2.73 -1.21
N MET A 78 16.38 -2.64 -1.21
CA MET A 78 15.55 -3.33 -2.19
C MET A 78 15.80 -2.80 -3.61
N ASN A 79 15.83 -3.67 -4.60
CA ASN A 79 15.91 -3.36 -6.02
C ASN A 79 14.95 -4.27 -6.80
N GLY A 80 14.73 -3.97 -8.07
CA GLY A 80 13.77 -4.68 -8.91
C GLY A 80 14.03 -6.19 -9.02
N SER A 81 15.30 -6.61 -9.10
CA SER A 81 15.66 -8.04 -9.18
C SER A 81 15.50 -8.81 -7.87
N ASP A 82 15.15 -8.16 -6.75
CA ASP A 82 14.97 -8.87 -5.48
C ASP A 82 13.64 -9.61 -5.36
N MET A 83 12.64 -9.21 -6.14
CA MET A 83 11.27 -9.69 -5.98
C MET A 83 11.11 -11.14 -6.43
N LEU A 84 10.25 -11.87 -5.73
CA LEU A 84 9.84 -13.22 -6.07
C LEU A 84 8.51 -13.18 -6.81
N CYS A 85 8.33 -14.01 -7.83
CA CYS A 85 7.04 -14.24 -8.47
C CYS A 85 6.41 -15.50 -7.88
N LEU A 86 5.25 -15.37 -7.25
CA LEU A 86 4.56 -16.41 -6.50
C LEU A 86 3.20 -16.70 -7.13
N ARG A 87 2.81 -17.97 -7.19
CA ARG A 87 1.46 -18.36 -7.60
C ARG A 87 0.49 -18.18 -6.42
N ILE A 88 -0.62 -17.47 -6.67
CA ILE A 88 -1.59 -17.10 -5.62
C ILE A 88 -2.27 -18.33 -4.98
N SER A 89 -2.41 -19.44 -5.72
CA SER A 89 -3.14 -20.62 -5.23
C SER A 89 -2.44 -21.32 -4.06
N ASP A 90 -1.12 -21.37 -4.07
CA ASP A 90 -0.32 -22.25 -3.21
C ASP A 90 1.01 -21.64 -2.73
N GLY A 91 1.41 -20.49 -3.25
CA GLY A 91 2.66 -19.82 -2.88
C GLY A 91 3.90 -20.40 -3.53
N GLU A 92 3.77 -21.23 -4.57
CA GLU A 92 4.95 -21.70 -5.31
C GLU A 92 5.69 -20.52 -5.95
N ILE A 93 7.01 -20.47 -5.76
CA ILE A 93 7.87 -19.49 -6.43
C ILE A 93 8.07 -19.93 -7.88
N VAL A 94 7.39 -19.26 -8.80
CA VAL A 94 7.40 -19.53 -10.23
C VAL A 94 8.28 -18.57 -11.02
N GLY A 95 8.97 -17.63 -10.38
CA GLY A 95 9.85 -16.69 -11.07
C GLY A 95 10.55 -15.69 -10.16
N GLY A 96 11.28 -14.76 -10.75
CA GLY A 96 12.05 -13.75 -10.00
C GLY A 96 13.20 -14.35 -9.19
N ASN A 97 13.50 -13.76 -8.03
CA ASN A 97 14.64 -14.14 -7.19
C ASN A 97 14.38 -15.36 -6.30
N ARG A 98 14.90 -16.52 -6.68
CA ARG A 98 14.79 -17.76 -5.88
C ARG A 98 15.87 -17.93 -4.82
N SER A 99 16.82 -17.00 -4.71
CA SER A 99 17.94 -17.13 -3.76
C SER A 99 17.57 -16.78 -2.32
N ARG A 100 16.39 -16.17 -2.11
CA ARG A 100 15.90 -15.76 -0.79
C ARG A 100 14.49 -16.33 -0.54
N PRO A 101 14.11 -16.57 0.72
CA PRO A 101 12.77 -17.05 1.03
C PRO A 101 11.73 -15.91 0.99
N VAL A 102 10.46 -16.30 0.84
CA VAL A 102 9.29 -15.43 1.04
C VAL A 102 8.85 -15.46 2.51
N ASN A 103 8.16 -14.41 2.97
CA ASN A 103 7.44 -14.42 4.25
C ASN A 103 6.12 -15.19 4.10
N ASN A 104 6.07 -16.44 4.57
CA ASN A 104 4.88 -17.31 4.46
C ASN A 104 3.60 -16.69 5.08
N PRO A 105 3.60 -16.23 6.35
CA PRO A 105 2.42 -15.52 6.89
C PRO A 105 1.96 -14.35 6.03
N GLY A 106 2.88 -13.48 5.62
CA GLY A 106 2.56 -12.33 4.77
C GLY A 106 1.97 -12.74 3.42
N PHE A 107 2.50 -13.81 2.81
CA PHE A 107 1.97 -14.36 1.57
C PHE A 107 0.50 -14.80 1.74
N TYR A 108 0.18 -15.56 2.78
CA TYR A 108 -1.19 -16.06 2.96
C TYR A 108 -2.21 -14.94 3.14
N ILE A 109 -1.87 -13.90 3.93
CA ILE A 109 -2.71 -12.70 4.07
C ILE A 109 -2.99 -12.08 2.69
N HIS A 110 -1.94 -11.82 1.91
CA HIS A 110 -2.06 -11.17 0.61
C HIS A 110 -2.79 -12.06 -0.41
N SER A 111 -2.56 -13.38 -0.37
CA SER A 111 -3.18 -14.34 -1.29
C SER A 111 -4.69 -14.38 -1.13
N GLU A 112 -5.21 -14.39 0.11
CA GLU A 112 -6.65 -14.43 0.37
C GLU A 112 -7.33 -13.12 -0.04
N VAL A 113 -6.68 -11.97 0.19
CA VAL A 113 -7.17 -10.67 -0.28
C VAL A 113 -7.20 -10.60 -1.81
N HIS A 114 -6.14 -11.06 -2.49
CA HIS A 114 -6.11 -11.12 -3.96
C HIS A 114 -7.11 -12.12 -4.56
N LYS A 115 -7.41 -13.24 -3.88
CA LYS A 115 -8.45 -14.22 -4.28
C LYS A 115 -9.85 -13.61 -4.12
N ALA A 116 -10.09 -12.91 -3.02
CA ALA A 116 -11.38 -12.28 -2.75
C ALA A 116 -11.65 -11.06 -3.65
N ARG A 117 -10.61 -10.34 -4.08
CA ARG A 117 -10.72 -9.08 -4.83
C ARG A 117 -9.78 -9.05 -6.03
N HIS A 118 -10.26 -9.60 -7.15
CA HIS A 118 -9.53 -9.64 -8.41
C HIS A 118 -9.20 -8.25 -8.99
N ASN A 119 -9.96 -7.21 -8.63
CA ASN A 119 -9.73 -5.83 -9.07
C ASN A 119 -8.62 -5.11 -8.29
N ILE A 120 -8.08 -5.71 -7.22
CA ILE A 120 -6.91 -5.20 -6.52
C ILE A 120 -5.66 -5.82 -7.12
N HIS A 121 -4.73 -4.94 -7.48
CA HIS A 121 -3.46 -5.32 -8.08
C HIS A 121 -2.32 -5.16 -7.11
N ALA A 122 -2.38 -4.23 -6.15
CA ALA A 122 -1.33 -4.07 -5.15
C ALA A 122 -1.88 -4.11 -3.73
N ILE A 123 -1.10 -4.69 -2.82
CA ILE A 123 -1.38 -4.73 -1.38
C ILE A 123 -0.10 -4.31 -0.65
N CYS A 124 -0.23 -3.39 0.30
CA CYS A 124 0.84 -2.90 1.13
C CYS A 124 0.49 -3.10 2.60
N HIS A 125 1.39 -3.74 3.37
CA HIS A 125 1.24 -3.91 4.80
C HIS A 125 2.52 -3.55 5.54
N ALA A 126 2.40 -2.79 6.63
CA ALA A 126 3.53 -2.42 7.47
C ALA A 126 3.13 -2.26 8.94
N HIS A 127 4.13 -2.43 9.82
CA HIS A 127 4.02 -2.28 11.28
C HIS A 127 4.49 -0.90 11.72
N THR A 128 3.90 0.14 11.13
CA THR A 128 4.26 1.53 11.40
C THR A 128 3.94 1.93 12.84
N ILE A 129 4.64 2.95 13.36
CA ILE A 129 4.59 3.30 14.78
C ILE A 129 3.22 3.88 15.15
N ALA A 130 2.78 4.94 14.46
CA ALA A 130 1.53 5.60 14.79
C ALA A 130 0.31 4.74 14.43
N GLY A 131 0.39 4.00 13.33
CA GLY A 131 -0.61 3.06 12.85
C GLY A 131 -0.89 1.98 13.88
N ARG A 132 0.16 1.31 14.39
CA ARG A 132 -0.01 0.33 15.47
C ARG A 132 -0.52 0.97 16.75
N ALA A 133 -0.04 2.15 17.12
CA ALA A 133 -0.51 2.87 18.30
C ALA A 133 -2.01 3.19 18.20
N TRP A 134 -2.50 3.64 17.05
CA TRP A 134 -3.92 3.91 16.82
C TRP A 134 -4.76 2.62 16.76
N CYS A 135 -4.24 1.58 16.11
CA CYS A 135 -4.90 0.28 16.02
C CYS A 135 -5.16 -0.36 17.40
N ALA A 136 -4.41 0.00 18.44
CA ALA A 136 -4.66 -0.45 19.80
C ALA A 136 -6.04 -0.01 20.36
N PHE A 137 -6.64 1.05 19.80
CA PHE A 137 -7.97 1.52 20.22
C PHE A 137 -9.12 0.82 19.50
N GLY A 138 -8.87 0.14 18.36
CA GLY A 138 -9.93 -0.44 17.54
C GLY A 138 -10.95 0.59 17.03
N LYS A 139 -10.51 1.82 16.73
CA LYS A 139 -11.37 2.95 16.33
C LYS A 139 -11.08 3.45 14.91
N PRO A 140 -12.10 3.95 14.19
CA PRO A 140 -11.88 4.61 12.91
C PRO A 140 -11.12 5.93 13.10
N LEU A 141 -10.40 6.35 12.06
CA LEU A 141 -9.86 7.70 11.99
C LEU A 141 -10.98 8.71 11.75
N GLU A 142 -10.87 9.86 12.39
CA GLU A 142 -11.80 10.97 12.21
C GLU A 142 -11.36 11.88 11.06
N MET A 143 -12.32 12.51 10.37
CA MET A 143 -12.04 13.46 9.29
C MET A 143 -11.62 14.83 9.85
N ILE A 144 -10.48 14.87 10.53
CA ILE A 144 -9.92 16.07 11.20
C ILE A 144 -8.97 16.86 10.30
N THR A 145 -8.46 16.26 9.23
CA THR A 145 -7.66 16.93 8.19
C THR A 145 -8.23 16.63 6.81
N GLN A 146 -7.88 17.46 5.83
CA GLN A 146 -8.34 17.26 4.45
C GLN A 146 -7.83 15.93 3.88
N ASP A 147 -6.57 15.57 4.16
CA ASP A 147 -5.89 14.42 3.56
C ASP A 147 -6.58 13.09 3.89
N ILE A 148 -7.06 12.91 5.13
CA ILE A 148 -7.74 11.65 5.51
C ILE A 148 -9.08 11.46 4.78
N CYS A 149 -9.64 12.51 4.18
CA CYS A 149 -10.83 12.39 3.35
C CYS A 149 -10.57 11.64 2.03
N ASP A 150 -9.32 11.43 1.62
CA ASP A 150 -8.96 10.55 0.49
C ASP A 150 -9.36 9.10 0.75
N LEU A 151 -9.65 8.76 2.00
CA LEU A 151 -10.15 7.47 2.46
C LEU A 151 -11.59 7.52 3.01
N TYR A 152 -12.33 8.60 2.77
CA TYR A 152 -13.69 8.75 3.28
C TYR A 152 -14.61 7.61 2.82
N GLY A 153 -15.17 6.88 3.78
CA GLY A 153 -16.07 5.75 3.51
C GLY A 153 -15.39 4.49 2.93
N VAL A 154 -14.05 4.47 2.84
CA VAL A 154 -13.27 3.33 2.34
C VAL A 154 -12.09 2.91 3.22
N LEU A 155 -11.97 3.49 4.42
CA LEU A 155 -11.11 3.01 5.51
C LEU A 155 -11.91 2.09 6.44
N ALA A 156 -11.56 0.81 6.47
CA ALA A 156 -12.13 -0.16 7.38
C ALA A 156 -11.38 -0.20 8.72
N VAL A 157 -12.03 -0.74 9.74
CA VAL A 157 -11.40 -1.14 11.00
C VAL A 157 -11.68 -2.62 11.17
N ASP A 158 -10.62 -3.43 11.19
CA ASP A 158 -10.71 -4.81 11.58
C ASP A 158 -10.51 -4.92 13.09
N THR A 159 -11.51 -5.45 13.79
CA THR A 159 -11.61 -5.42 15.25
C THR A 159 -11.38 -6.78 15.91
N GLU A 160 -11.05 -7.81 15.14
CA GLU A 160 -10.70 -9.13 15.69
C GLU A 160 -9.21 -9.41 15.45
N TYR A 161 -8.47 -9.70 16.51
CA TYR A 161 -7.07 -10.12 16.41
C TYR A 161 -7.00 -11.65 16.39
N ALA A 162 -6.63 -12.24 15.25
CA ALA A 162 -6.55 -13.69 15.08
C ALA A 162 -5.23 -14.30 15.60
N GLY A 163 -4.22 -13.49 15.90
CA GLY A 163 -2.88 -13.96 16.24
C GLY A 163 -2.11 -14.56 15.06
N ILE A 164 -0.86 -14.96 15.29
CA ILE A 164 0.07 -15.42 14.23
C ILE A 164 -0.35 -16.76 13.59
N VAL A 165 -1.20 -17.55 14.26
CA VAL A 165 -1.32 -19.00 14.01
C VAL A 165 -2.16 -19.35 12.77
N THR A 166 -2.95 -18.43 12.20
CA THR A 166 -3.78 -18.71 11.02
C THR A 166 -3.82 -17.58 9.99
N ALA A 167 -2.67 -17.26 9.37
CA ALA A 167 -2.53 -16.19 8.38
C ALA A 167 -3.55 -16.22 7.22
N GLU A 168 -4.04 -17.40 6.80
CA GLU A 168 -5.14 -17.51 5.82
C GLU A 168 -6.49 -17.02 6.37
N GLN A 169 -6.79 -17.33 7.64
CA GLN A 169 -8.01 -16.85 8.29
C GLN A 169 -7.95 -15.33 8.46
N GLU A 170 -6.80 -14.81 8.89
CA GLU A 170 -6.55 -13.37 8.94
C GLU A 170 -6.71 -12.72 7.55
N GLY A 171 -6.13 -13.30 6.49
CA GLY A 171 -6.32 -12.81 5.13
C GLY A 171 -7.78 -12.75 4.68
N ARG A 172 -8.58 -13.79 4.99
CA ARG A 172 -10.04 -13.81 4.69
C ARG A 172 -10.81 -12.78 5.50
N GLN A 173 -10.44 -12.61 6.77
CA GLN A 173 -11.04 -11.62 7.65
C GLN A 173 -10.76 -10.20 7.16
N ILE A 174 -9.50 -9.89 6.83
CA ILE A 174 -9.09 -8.61 6.24
C ILE A 174 -9.85 -8.36 4.92
N ALA A 175 -9.93 -9.37 4.05
CA ALA A 175 -10.69 -9.26 2.81
C ALA A 175 -12.17 -8.92 3.05
N LYS A 176 -12.78 -9.54 4.07
CA LYS A 176 -14.16 -9.25 4.50
C LYS A 176 -14.29 -7.83 5.06
N ALA A 177 -13.35 -7.38 5.91
CA ALA A 177 -13.34 -6.05 6.50
C ALA A 177 -13.18 -4.95 5.43
N LEU A 178 -12.28 -5.13 4.47
CA LEU A 178 -12.13 -4.23 3.32
C LEU A 178 -13.41 -4.17 2.48
N GLY A 179 -14.17 -5.27 2.41
CA GLY A 179 -15.37 -5.37 1.59
C GLY A 179 -15.11 -5.08 0.11
N PRO A 180 -16.13 -4.75 -0.69
CA PRO A 180 -15.97 -4.58 -2.14
C PRO A 180 -15.29 -3.27 -2.55
N LYS A 181 -15.26 -2.26 -1.66
CA LYS A 181 -14.83 -0.88 -1.97
C LYS A 181 -13.69 -0.35 -1.10
N GLY A 182 -13.38 -1.00 0.02
CA GLY A 182 -12.34 -0.52 0.93
C GLY A 182 -10.97 -0.44 0.26
N LYS A 183 -10.21 0.57 0.65
CA LYS A 183 -8.84 0.83 0.19
C LYS A 183 -7.79 0.70 1.28
N ALA A 184 -8.22 0.72 2.53
CA ALA A 184 -7.35 0.56 3.69
C ALA A 184 -8.11 -0.12 4.83
N ALA A 185 -7.39 -0.80 5.71
CA ALA A 185 -7.90 -1.32 6.97
C ALA A 185 -6.89 -1.08 8.09
N LEU A 186 -7.40 -0.60 9.23
CA LEU A 186 -6.69 -0.60 10.51
C LEU A 186 -6.90 -1.98 11.15
N LEU A 187 -5.82 -2.71 11.42
CA LEU A 187 -5.86 -4.06 11.97
C LEU A 187 -5.58 -4.00 13.48
N ILE A 188 -6.59 -4.26 14.30
CA ILE A 188 -6.48 -4.15 15.77
C ILE A 188 -5.26 -4.90 16.29
N ASN A 189 -4.46 -4.23 17.11
CA ASN A 189 -3.20 -4.75 17.69
C ASN A 189 -2.12 -5.21 16.68
N HIS A 190 -2.27 -4.97 15.37
CA HIS A 190 -1.35 -5.48 14.34
C HIS A 190 -0.70 -4.36 13.50
N GLY A 191 -1.47 -3.55 12.78
CA GLY A 191 -0.89 -2.53 11.89
C GLY A 191 -1.84 -2.07 10.80
N ILE A 192 -1.28 -1.55 9.71
CA ILE A 192 -2.06 -1.00 8.58
C ILE A 192 -1.94 -1.95 7.39
N ILE A 193 -3.03 -2.17 6.66
CA ILE A 193 -2.99 -2.73 5.31
C ILE A 193 -3.76 -1.84 4.35
N THR A 194 -3.21 -1.62 3.16
CA THR A 194 -3.81 -0.83 2.09
C THR A 194 -3.77 -1.59 0.77
N VAL A 195 -4.68 -1.23 -0.13
CA VAL A 195 -4.89 -1.89 -1.40
C VAL A 195 -5.14 -0.88 -2.51
N GLY A 196 -4.70 -1.19 -3.73
CA GLY A 196 -4.81 -0.30 -4.88
C GLY A 196 -4.74 -1.02 -6.23
N GLN A 197 -4.89 -0.26 -7.30
CA GLN A 197 -4.62 -0.71 -8.67
C GLN A 197 -3.14 -0.61 -9.05
N THR A 198 -2.38 0.19 -8.30
CA THR A 198 -0.92 0.32 -8.42
C THR A 198 -0.27 0.21 -7.05
N VAL A 199 1.01 -0.14 -7.03
CA VAL A 199 1.79 -0.18 -5.78
C VAL A 199 1.99 1.21 -5.19
N ASP A 200 2.07 2.21 -6.07
CA ASP A 200 2.14 3.64 -5.78
C ASP A 200 0.92 4.10 -4.97
N GLU A 201 -0.30 3.83 -5.47
CA GLU A 201 -1.55 4.15 -4.78
C GLU A 201 -1.60 3.48 -3.40
N ALA A 202 -1.34 2.17 -3.35
CA ALA A 202 -1.42 1.42 -2.10
C ALA A 202 -0.39 1.95 -1.07
N SER A 203 0.85 2.21 -1.50
CA SER A 203 1.91 2.74 -0.64
C SER A 203 1.62 4.15 -0.14
N PHE A 204 1.16 5.05 -1.01
CA PHE A 204 0.78 6.41 -0.61
C PHE A 204 -0.32 6.36 0.45
N LEU A 205 -1.37 5.56 0.24
CA LEU A 205 -2.44 5.39 1.20
C LEU A 205 -1.93 4.85 2.54
N LEU A 206 -0.95 3.94 2.55
CA LEU A 206 -0.37 3.44 3.81
C LEU A 206 0.32 4.57 4.58
N GLY A 207 1.12 5.38 3.89
CA GLY A 207 1.76 6.54 4.49
C GLY A 207 0.77 7.61 4.94
N LEU A 208 -0.32 7.80 4.19
CA LEU A 208 -1.41 8.70 4.56
C LEU A 208 -2.06 8.25 5.87
N VAL A 209 -2.43 6.96 5.98
CA VAL A 209 -3.04 6.41 7.20
C VAL A 209 -2.07 6.54 8.39
N GLU A 210 -0.78 6.23 8.21
CA GLU A 210 0.23 6.40 9.26
C GLU A 210 0.27 7.84 9.78
N ARG A 211 0.40 8.82 8.89
CA ARG A 211 0.44 10.24 9.25
C ARG A 211 -0.87 10.70 9.90
N SER A 212 -2.01 10.24 9.40
CA SER A 212 -3.32 10.55 9.99
C SER A 212 -3.47 9.94 11.39
N CYS A 213 -2.96 8.72 11.64
CA CYS A 213 -2.88 8.14 12.98
C CYS A 213 -2.01 9.01 13.90
N GLU A 214 -0.85 9.48 13.43
CA GLU A 214 0.04 10.33 14.23
C GLU A 214 -0.64 11.66 14.59
N ILE A 215 -1.27 12.31 13.62
CA ILE A 215 -2.03 13.55 13.82
C ILE A 215 -3.15 13.32 14.83
N GLN A 216 -3.94 12.25 14.67
CA GLN A 216 -5.05 11.99 15.56
C GLN A 216 -4.58 11.70 16.98
N LEU A 217 -3.52 10.91 17.17
CA LEU A 217 -2.92 10.69 18.50
C LEU A 217 -2.51 12.00 19.18
N LYS A 218 -1.87 12.92 18.44
CA LYS A 218 -1.47 14.24 18.96
C LYS A 218 -2.69 15.10 19.33
N VAL A 219 -3.74 15.07 18.51
CA VAL A 219 -4.98 15.80 18.78
C VAL A 219 -5.71 15.23 20.01
N GLU A 220 -5.83 13.90 20.12
CA GLU A 220 -6.44 13.26 21.30
C GLU A 220 -5.66 13.60 22.58
N ALA A 221 -4.32 13.57 22.52
CA ALA A 221 -3.48 13.95 23.66
C ALA A 221 -3.69 15.41 24.08
N ALA A 222 -3.76 16.34 23.11
CA ALA A 222 -4.01 17.76 23.38
C ALA A 222 -5.40 17.99 24.01
N CYS A 223 -6.44 17.32 23.48
CA CYS A 223 -7.79 17.38 24.03
C CYS A 223 -7.89 16.77 25.44
N ALA A 224 -7.14 15.69 25.71
CA ALA A 224 -7.08 15.09 27.05
C ALA A 224 -6.43 16.03 28.07
N GLY A 225 -5.38 16.78 27.67
CA GLY A 225 -4.70 17.76 28.52
C GLY A 225 -5.44 19.10 28.67
N ASN A 226 -6.35 19.43 27.75
CA ASN A 226 -7.14 20.65 27.80
C ASN A 226 -8.57 20.42 27.26
N PRO A 227 -9.58 20.24 28.15
CA PRO A 227 -10.94 19.91 27.74
C PRO A 227 -11.65 21.02 26.94
N ASN A 228 -11.08 22.23 26.89
CA ASN A 228 -11.60 23.34 26.08
C ASN A 228 -11.20 23.23 24.60
N LEU A 229 -10.18 22.44 24.25
CA LEU A 229 -9.86 22.15 22.85
C LEU A 229 -10.89 21.18 22.29
N LYS A 230 -11.65 21.62 21.27
CA LYS A 230 -12.63 20.80 20.57
C LYS A 230 -12.16 20.51 19.16
N LYS A 231 -12.26 19.26 18.74
CA LYS A 231 -12.01 18.83 17.37
C LYS A 231 -13.07 19.44 16.44
N SER A 232 -12.64 20.01 15.32
CA SER A 232 -13.53 20.37 14.22
C SER A 232 -13.50 19.24 13.21
N ILE A 233 -14.61 18.52 13.06
CA ILE A 233 -14.71 17.41 12.12
C ILE A 233 -15.22 17.95 10.79
N ILE A 234 -14.55 17.59 9.70
CA ILE A 234 -15.00 17.93 8.35
C ILE A 234 -16.39 17.30 8.12
N PRO A 235 -17.41 18.10 7.78
CA PRO A 235 -18.76 17.59 7.53
C PRO A 235 -18.82 16.54 6.43
N HIS A 236 -19.76 15.59 6.56
CA HIS A 236 -19.97 14.47 5.63
C HIS A 236 -19.93 14.89 4.15
N GLU A 237 -20.65 15.94 3.79
CA GLU A 237 -20.74 16.39 2.39
C GLU A 237 -19.40 16.89 1.86
N LEU A 238 -18.63 17.60 2.68
CA LEU A 238 -17.31 18.10 2.29
C LEU A 238 -16.29 16.97 2.20
N ALA A 239 -16.30 16.03 3.16
CA ALA A 239 -15.43 14.86 3.14
C ALA A 239 -15.72 13.97 1.92
N MET A 240 -17.00 13.74 1.61
CA MET A 240 -17.43 13.00 0.43
C MET A 240 -17.03 13.70 -0.88
N ASN A 241 -17.14 15.02 -0.95
CA ASN A 241 -16.74 15.77 -2.14
C ASN A 241 -15.23 15.74 -2.34
N ASN A 242 -14.43 15.83 -1.26
CA ASN A 242 -12.99 15.65 -1.38
C ASN A 242 -12.64 14.24 -1.88
N TYR A 243 -13.25 13.20 -1.29
CA TYR A 243 -13.04 11.81 -1.71
C TYR A 243 -13.36 11.55 -3.19
N LYS A 244 -14.42 12.16 -3.73
CA LYS A 244 -14.75 12.03 -5.16
C LYS A 244 -13.63 12.50 -6.09
N MET A 245 -12.79 13.42 -5.62
CA MET A 245 -11.66 13.96 -6.36
C MET A 245 -10.38 13.21 -6.03
N ALA A 246 -9.97 13.24 -4.75
CA ALA A 246 -8.68 12.77 -4.29
C ALA A 246 -8.60 11.26 -4.04
N GLY A 247 -9.74 10.59 -3.86
CA GLY A 247 -9.82 9.13 -3.75
C GLY A 247 -9.73 8.38 -5.08
N GLU A 248 -9.53 9.07 -6.21
CA GLU A 248 -9.42 8.48 -7.54
C GLU A 248 -8.01 7.86 -7.77
N LYS A 249 -7.91 6.75 -8.50
CA LYS A 249 -6.66 5.98 -8.60
C LYS A 249 -5.53 6.72 -9.32
N HIS A 250 -5.81 7.54 -10.33
CA HIS A 250 -4.81 8.35 -11.01
C HIS A 250 -4.35 9.50 -10.11
N TRP A 251 -5.25 10.07 -9.31
CA TRP A 251 -4.90 11.04 -8.28
C TRP A 251 -3.93 10.44 -7.26
N LEU A 252 -4.29 9.32 -6.65
CA LEU A 252 -3.47 8.66 -5.63
C LEU A 252 -2.14 8.12 -6.18
N TYR A 253 -2.11 7.72 -7.45
CA TYR A 253 -0.86 7.38 -8.13
C TYR A 253 0.08 8.59 -8.20
N GLU A 254 -0.43 9.76 -8.58
CA GLU A 254 0.35 11.00 -8.68
C GLU A 254 0.83 11.52 -7.32
N GLU A 255 0.02 11.39 -6.27
CA GLU A 255 0.41 11.72 -4.89
C GLU A 255 1.66 10.94 -4.44
N ALA A 256 1.84 9.72 -4.91
CA ALA A 256 3.02 8.91 -4.59
C ALA A 256 4.28 9.33 -5.38
N GLN A 257 4.12 9.92 -6.56
CA GLN A 257 5.23 10.05 -7.52
C GLN A 257 6.42 10.87 -7.02
N PRO A 258 6.26 11.98 -6.27
CA PRO A 258 7.41 12.73 -5.79
C PRO A 258 8.38 11.88 -4.95
N ASP A 259 7.86 11.05 -4.05
CA ASP A 259 8.67 10.17 -3.21
C ASP A 259 9.27 9.00 -4.02
N ILE A 260 8.49 8.42 -4.93
CA ILE A 260 8.96 7.32 -5.78
C ILE A 260 10.08 7.78 -6.71
N GLN A 261 9.92 8.94 -7.35
CA GLN A 261 10.93 9.54 -8.21
C GLN A 261 12.20 9.89 -7.42
N LEU A 262 12.06 10.43 -6.21
CA LEU A 262 13.19 10.70 -5.32
C LEU A 262 13.98 9.42 -5.03
N GLU A 263 13.31 8.32 -4.69
CA GLU A 263 14.00 7.06 -4.40
C GLU A 263 14.66 6.44 -5.63
N ILE A 264 14.05 6.56 -6.81
CA ILE A 264 14.65 6.12 -8.06
C ILE A 264 15.92 6.94 -8.37
N GLU A 265 15.86 8.25 -8.22
CA GLU A 265 16.99 9.16 -8.45
C GLU A 265 18.14 8.87 -7.46
N LEU A 266 17.85 8.80 -6.16
CA LEU A 266 18.84 8.54 -5.12
C LEU A 266 19.49 7.15 -5.24
N ALA A 267 18.75 6.18 -5.78
CA ALA A 267 19.26 4.85 -5.99
C ALA A 267 20.21 4.71 -7.19
N GLY A 268 20.05 5.57 -8.19
CA GLY A 268 20.66 5.43 -9.50
C GLY A 268 20.39 4.05 -10.12
N GLU A 269 21.35 3.52 -10.87
CA GLU A 269 21.22 2.24 -11.60
C GLU A 269 21.01 1.01 -10.71
N VAL A 270 21.24 1.13 -9.39
CA VAL A 270 21.11 -0.01 -8.48
C VAL A 270 19.67 -0.48 -8.36
N ILE A 271 18.68 0.42 -8.44
CA ILE A 271 17.27 0.04 -8.26
C ILE A 271 16.73 -0.76 -9.43
N SER A 272 17.25 -0.53 -10.64
CA SER A 272 16.84 -1.21 -11.88
C SER A 272 17.67 -2.45 -12.21
N ARG A 273 18.70 -2.75 -11.40
CA ARG A 273 19.60 -3.90 -11.62
C ARG A 273 18.81 -5.19 -11.81
N GLY A 274 19.12 -5.93 -12.88
CA GLY A 274 18.59 -7.26 -13.17
C GLY A 274 17.11 -7.31 -13.56
N LEU A 275 16.46 -6.16 -13.79
CA LEU A 275 15.05 -6.11 -14.21
C LEU A 275 14.80 -6.76 -15.57
N ASP A 276 15.76 -6.68 -16.49
CA ASP A 276 15.67 -7.30 -17.82
C ASP A 276 15.77 -8.83 -17.77
N ASP A 277 16.36 -9.39 -16.71
CA ASP A 277 16.61 -10.82 -16.55
C ASP A 277 15.50 -11.55 -15.79
N VAL A 278 14.44 -10.83 -15.40
CA VAL A 278 13.33 -11.38 -14.63
C VAL A 278 12.54 -12.38 -15.49
N LYS A 279 12.64 -13.66 -15.14
CA LYS A 279 11.93 -14.76 -15.81
C LYS A 279 10.81 -15.31 -14.93
N ILE A 280 9.72 -15.69 -15.59
CA ILE A 280 8.64 -16.50 -15.03
C ILE A 280 8.70 -17.85 -15.74
N ASP A 281 8.65 -18.93 -14.97
CA ASP A 281 8.46 -20.27 -15.50
C ASP A 281 7.09 -20.27 -16.19
N THR A 282 7.08 -20.40 -17.51
CA THR A 282 5.83 -20.52 -18.25
C THR A 282 5.04 -21.70 -17.69
N PRO A 283 3.73 -21.52 -17.40
CA PRO A 283 2.87 -22.58 -16.88
C PRO A 283 2.86 -23.86 -17.73
#